data_AF-A0A3D1SX98-F1
#
_entry.id   AF-A0A3D1SX98-F1
#
_cell.length_a   1.000
_cell.length_b   1.000
_cell.length_c   1.000
_cell.angle_alpha   90.00
_cell.angle_beta   90.00
_cell.angle_gamma   90.00
#
_symmetry.space_group_name_H-M   'P 1'
#
loop_
_entity.id
_entity.type
_entity.pdbx_description
1 polymer ?
#
loop_
_entity_poly.entity_id
_entity_poly.type
_entity_poly.pdbx_seq_one_letter_code
_entity_poly.pdbx_strand_id
1 'polypeptide(L)'
;MDRVFLIVLDGVGIGELPDAQRYGDIGSDTIRNTARAVGGLNLPVLESFGLGCLGDIEGVPCTANPVASYGRMAERSPGKDTTTGHWEIAGLILDQPFPVYPKGFPEDLLAKFTSVIGREIIGNEVASGTEIIMRLGDEHVKTGKPIVYTSADSVFQIAAHEDVITVDELYKISAMARALLTG
;
A
#
# COMPACT_ATOMS: atom_id res chain seq x y z
N MET A 1 18.21 2.04 29.04
CA MET A 1 16.92 1.88 28.34
C MET A 1 17.06 0.60 27.58
N ASP A 2 16.40 -0.45 28.05
CA ASP A 2 16.81 -1.83 27.71
C ASP A 2 15.88 -2.46 26.67
N ARG A 3 14.71 -1.83 26.42
CA ARG A 3 13.71 -2.25 25.44
C ARG A 3 13.04 -1.03 24.81
N VAL A 4 12.72 -1.15 23.54
CA VAL A 4 11.91 -0.19 22.77
C VAL A 4 10.71 -0.96 22.21
N PHE A 5 9.51 -0.40 22.37
CA PHE A 5 8.32 -0.89 21.70
C PHE A 5 7.93 0.13 20.63
N LEU A 6 8.09 -0.25 19.37
CA LEU A 6 7.67 0.55 18.23
C LEU A 6 6.33 -0.01 17.73
N ILE A 7 5.30 0.85 17.72
CA ILE A 7 3.96 0.51 17.26
C ILE A 7 3.66 1.41 16.05
N VAL A 8 3.37 0.79 14.91
CA VAL A 8 2.95 1.49 13.70
C VAL A 8 1.45 1.28 13.53
N LEU A 9 0.70 2.38 13.49
CA LEU A 9 -0.72 2.36 13.12
C LEU A 9 -0.81 2.63 11.61
N ASP A 10 -0.77 1.56 10.81
CA ASP A 10 -0.69 1.68 9.35
C ASP A 10 -1.90 2.46 8.79
N GLY A 11 -1.63 3.38 7.86
CA GLY A 11 -2.62 4.28 7.26
C GLY A 11 -3.09 5.46 8.13
N VAL A 12 -2.69 5.59 9.40
CA VAL A 12 -3.18 6.66 10.31
C VAL A 12 -2.41 7.97 10.14
N GLY A 13 -2.65 8.67 9.03
CA GLY A 13 -2.12 10.01 8.76
C GLY A 13 -2.81 11.13 9.55
N ILE A 14 -2.06 12.20 9.86
CA ILE A 14 -2.53 13.39 10.60
C ILE A 14 -2.51 14.68 9.76
N GLY A 15 -2.95 14.56 8.50
CA GLY A 15 -2.99 15.66 7.53
C GLY A 15 -1.96 15.54 6.43
N GLU A 16 -2.22 16.28 5.36
CA GLU A 16 -1.34 16.38 4.19
C GLU A 16 0.05 16.93 4.54
N LEU A 17 1.06 16.44 3.81
CA LEU A 17 2.40 17.01 3.80
C LEU A 17 2.49 18.19 2.81
N PRO A 18 3.50 19.08 2.95
CA PRO A 18 3.66 20.24 2.04
C PRO A 18 3.78 19.88 0.56
N ASP A 19 4.15 18.65 0.23
CA ASP A 19 4.32 18.14 -1.13
C ASP A 19 3.16 17.24 -1.60
N ALA A 20 2.05 17.18 -0.87
CA ALA A 20 0.87 16.36 -1.21
C ALA A 20 0.34 16.58 -2.64
N GLN A 21 0.52 17.78 -3.20
CA GLN A 21 0.18 18.08 -4.59
C GLN A 21 0.87 17.12 -5.59
N ARG A 22 2.12 16.71 -5.32
CA ARG A 22 2.89 15.79 -6.18
C ARG A 22 2.24 14.42 -6.26
N TYR A 23 1.52 14.03 -5.21
CA TYR A 23 0.86 12.73 -5.08
C TYR A 23 -0.64 12.79 -5.38
N GLY A 24 -1.19 13.97 -5.67
CA GLY A 24 -2.62 14.18 -5.89
C GLY A 24 -3.46 14.16 -4.60
N ASP A 25 -2.83 14.33 -3.43
CA ASP A 25 -3.45 14.12 -2.12
C ASP A 25 -3.79 15.43 -1.38
N ILE A 26 -4.01 16.53 -2.13
CA ILE A 26 -4.40 17.82 -1.52
C ILE A 26 -5.72 17.64 -0.74
N GLY A 27 -5.72 18.07 0.51
CA GLY A 27 -6.82 17.96 1.46
C GLY A 27 -6.90 16.63 2.20
N SER A 28 -5.95 15.70 1.97
CA SER A 28 -5.91 14.42 2.68
C SER A 28 -5.65 14.62 4.18
N ASP A 29 -6.41 13.90 5.01
CA ASP A 29 -6.36 14.03 6.47
C ASP A 29 -7.06 12.87 7.17
N THR A 30 -6.40 11.72 7.24
CA THR A 30 -7.05 10.46 7.64
C THR A 30 -7.74 10.55 8.99
N ILE A 31 -7.02 10.88 10.07
CA ILE A 31 -7.57 10.80 11.41
C ILE A 31 -8.68 11.83 11.66
N ARG A 32 -8.55 13.06 11.13
CA ARG A 32 -9.56 14.11 11.31
C ARG A 32 -10.77 13.90 10.40
N ASN A 33 -10.58 13.43 9.16
CA ASN A 33 -11.71 13.02 8.32
C ASN A 33 -12.49 11.87 8.95
N THR A 34 -11.77 10.87 9.49
CA THR A 34 -12.40 9.75 10.20
C THR A 34 -13.20 10.24 11.39
N ALA A 35 -12.60 11.09 12.24
CA ALA A 35 -13.27 11.67 13.40
C ALA A 35 -14.57 12.39 13.02
N ARG A 36 -14.53 13.26 12.00
CA ARG A 36 -15.72 13.95 11.48
C ARG A 36 -16.79 12.98 10.99
N ALA A 37 -16.38 11.95 10.24
CA ALA A 37 -17.31 11.00 9.65
C ALA A 37 -18.08 10.17 10.69
N VAL A 38 -17.46 9.90 11.85
CA VAL A 38 -18.05 9.07 12.91
C VAL A 38 -18.64 9.89 14.08
N GLY A 39 -18.62 11.22 14.01
CA GLY A 39 -19.12 12.11 15.07
C GLY A 39 -18.21 12.19 16.29
N GLY A 40 -16.90 12.05 16.07
CA GLY A 40 -15.85 12.10 17.08
C GLY A 40 -15.26 10.74 17.43
N LEU A 41 -13.95 10.71 17.70
CA LEU A 41 -13.24 9.53 18.18
C LEU A 41 -13.21 9.50 19.72
N ASN A 42 -13.22 8.31 20.29
CA ASN A 42 -13.02 8.10 21.73
C ASN A 42 -11.66 7.42 21.97
N LEU A 43 -10.61 8.22 22.14
CA LEU A 43 -9.21 7.73 22.26
C LEU A 43 -8.52 8.25 23.54
N PRO A 44 -9.07 7.97 24.75
CA PRO A 44 -8.62 8.61 25.99
C PRO A 44 -7.15 8.34 26.33
N VAL A 45 -6.61 7.19 25.91
CA VAL A 45 -5.20 6.86 26.11
C VAL A 45 -4.30 7.70 25.19
N LEU A 46 -4.62 7.81 23.89
CA LEU A 46 -3.83 8.61 22.95
C LEU A 46 -4.01 10.11 23.21
N GLU A 47 -5.19 10.53 23.69
CA GLU A 47 -5.43 11.87 24.22
C GLU A 47 -4.45 12.18 25.35
N SER A 48 -4.32 11.28 26.34
CA SER A 48 -3.38 11.45 27.46
C SER A 48 -1.92 11.53 27.01
N PHE A 49 -1.57 10.93 25.87
CA PHE A 49 -0.24 11.02 25.27
C PHE A 49 0.01 12.31 24.48
N GLY A 50 -1.03 13.11 24.23
CA GLY A 50 -0.94 14.39 23.51
C GLY A 50 -1.40 14.34 22.05
N LEU A 51 -2.09 13.29 21.58
CA LEU A 51 -2.57 13.20 20.20
C LEU A 51 -3.42 14.40 19.79
N GLY A 52 -4.34 14.83 20.65
CA GLY A 52 -5.20 16.00 20.41
C GLY A 52 -4.43 17.33 20.37
N CYS A 53 -3.17 17.37 20.78
CA CYS A 53 -2.32 18.55 20.69
C CYS A 53 -1.61 18.68 19.33
N LEU A 54 -1.75 17.69 18.44
CA LEU A 54 -1.20 17.71 17.08
C LEU A 54 -2.15 18.37 16.07
N GLY A 55 -3.41 18.59 16.44
CA GLY A 55 -4.43 19.23 15.61
C GLY A 55 -5.84 19.01 16.17
N ASP A 56 -6.82 19.69 15.57
CA ASP A 56 -8.22 19.56 15.96
C ASP A 56 -8.80 18.21 15.49
N ILE A 57 -8.81 17.23 16.39
CA ILE A 57 -9.37 15.89 16.19
C ILE A 57 -10.65 15.81 17.01
N GLU A 58 -11.80 15.73 16.33
CA GLU A 58 -13.11 15.67 16.99
C GLU A 58 -13.18 14.49 17.99
N GLY A 59 -13.56 14.78 19.24
CA GLY A 59 -13.59 13.80 20.34
C GLY A 59 -12.25 13.54 21.04
N VAL A 60 -11.14 14.13 20.58
CA VAL A 60 -9.80 13.97 21.17
C VAL A 60 -9.18 15.35 21.42
N PRO A 61 -9.56 16.06 22.50
CA PRO A 61 -9.05 17.40 22.79
C PRO A 61 -7.55 17.37 23.14
N CYS A 62 -6.86 18.52 23.00
CA CYS A 62 -5.51 18.65 23.54
C CYS A 62 -5.53 18.62 25.07
N THR A 63 -4.76 17.70 25.67
CA THR A 63 -4.59 17.62 27.13
C THR A 63 -3.63 18.69 27.65
N ALA A 64 -3.95 19.28 28.80
CA ALA A 64 -3.10 20.29 29.44
C ALA A 64 -1.79 19.70 30.02
N ASN A 65 -1.80 18.41 30.37
CA ASN A 65 -0.66 17.73 30.99
C ASN A 65 -0.43 16.37 30.31
N PRO A 66 0.17 16.34 29.10
CA PRO A 66 0.45 15.10 28.40
C PRO A 66 1.47 14.25 29.17
N VAL A 67 1.23 12.95 29.25
CA VAL A 67 2.12 12.01 29.97
C VAL A 67 3.26 11.46 29.08
N ALA A 68 3.29 11.86 27.81
CA ALA A 68 4.28 11.46 26.82
C ALA A 68 4.72 12.67 25.96
N SER A 69 5.87 12.53 25.31
CA SER A 69 6.27 13.45 24.25
C SER A 69 5.45 13.17 22.99
N TYR A 70 5.06 14.24 22.29
CA TYR A 70 4.28 14.15 21.06
C TYR A 70 4.91 15.01 19.96
N GLY A 71 4.63 14.65 18.71
CA GLY A 71 5.12 15.35 17.54
C GLY A 71 4.53 14.73 16.28
N ARG A 72 4.87 15.31 15.13
CA ARG A 72 4.57 14.76 13.80
C ARG A 72 5.87 14.65 13.01
N MET A 73 5.92 13.68 12.12
CA MET A 73 7.05 13.46 11.22
C MET A 73 6.59 13.79 9.79
N ALA A 74 7.52 14.28 8.97
CA ALA A 74 7.32 14.46 7.54
C ALA A 74 8.20 13.45 6.83
N GLU A 75 7.60 12.64 5.96
CA GLU A 75 8.31 11.66 5.14
C GLU A 75 9.26 12.38 4.19
N ARG A 76 10.50 11.89 4.09
CA ARG A 76 11.55 12.46 3.24
C ARG A 76 11.70 11.71 1.93
N SER A 77 11.47 10.40 1.96
CA SER A 77 11.55 9.54 0.79
C SER A 77 10.45 9.91 -0.22
N PRO A 78 10.71 9.81 -1.54
CA PRO A 78 9.78 10.25 -2.58
C PRO A 78 8.65 9.24 -2.87
N GLY A 79 8.28 8.38 -1.91
CA GLY A 79 7.23 7.36 -2.03
C GLY A 79 6.28 7.41 -0.84
N LYS A 80 5.06 6.90 -1.03
CA LYS A 80 4.00 6.85 0.00
C LYS A 80 3.45 5.43 0.24
N ASP A 81 4.17 4.42 -0.25
CA ASP A 81 3.84 3.02 -0.03
C ASP A 81 4.36 2.54 1.33
N THR A 82 3.77 1.45 1.84
CA THR A 82 4.13 0.86 3.13
C THR A 82 5.61 0.56 3.26
N THR A 83 6.28 0.10 2.20
CA THR A 83 7.70 -0.30 2.27
C THR A 83 8.59 0.93 2.47
N THR A 84 8.35 1.98 1.68
CA THR A 84 9.08 3.25 1.80
C THR A 84 9.02 3.81 3.23
N GLY A 85 7.81 3.94 3.79
CA GLY A 85 7.66 4.50 5.15
C GLY A 85 8.32 3.65 6.24
N HIS A 86 8.21 2.32 6.15
CA HIS A 86 8.85 1.41 7.12
C HIS A 86 10.38 1.44 7.01
N TRP A 87 10.93 1.56 5.80
CA TRP A 87 12.37 1.69 5.58
C TRP A 87 12.90 3.01 6.14
N GLU A 88 12.16 4.11 5.97
CA GLU A 88 12.54 5.41 6.52
C GLU A 88 12.52 5.43 8.05
N ILE A 89 11.52 4.79 8.67
CA ILE A 89 11.49 4.58 10.13
C ILE A 89 12.72 3.81 10.62
N ALA A 90 13.21 2.85 9.82
CA ALA A 90 14.42 2.09 10.10
C ALA A 90 15.73 2.81 9.72
N GLY A 91 15.65 4.03 9.18
CA GLY A 91 16.80 4.89 8.88
C GLY A 91 17.25 4.89 7.42
N LEU A 92 16.48 4.31 6.49
CA LEU A 92 16.78 4.30 5.06
C LEU A 92 15.93 5.33 4.31
N ILE A 93 16.58 6.30 3.68
CA ILE A 93 15.92 7.28 2.82
C ILE A 93 16.09 6.83 1.37
N LEU A 94 14.99 6.70 0.65
CA LEU A 94 15.02 6.36 -0.77
C LEU A 94 15.31 7.60 -1.61
N ASP A 95 16.11 7.44 -2.66
CA ASP A 95 16.32 8.48 -3.67
C ASP A 95 15.23 8.48 -4.75
N GLN A 96 14.53 7.35 -4.93
CA GLN A 96 13.48 7.14 -5.94
C GLN A 96 12.33 6.31 -5.35
N PRO A 97 11.07 6.60 -5.71
CA PRO A 97 9.95 5.78 -5.28
C PRO A 97 9.93 4.42 -5.97
N PHE A 98 9.23 3.47 -5.36
CA PHE A 98 8.81 2.27 -6.08
C PHE A 98 7.81 2.63 -7.19
N PRO A 99 7.89 1.97 -8.36
CA PRO A 99 6.97 2.25 -9.46
C PRO A 99 5.56 1.75 -9.13
N VAL A 100 4.55 2.58 -9.41
CA VAL A 100 3.13 2.21 -9.37
C VAL A 100 2.56 2.12 -10.78
N TYR A 101 1.50 1.34 -10.95
CA TYR A 101 0.96 0.97 -12.27
C TYR A 101 -0.55 1.27 -12.39
N PRO A 102 -0.98 2.55 -12.28
CA PRO A 102 -2.40 2.92 -12.26
C PRO A 102 -3.15 2.63 -13.58
N LYS A 103 -2.43 2.31 -14.66
CA LYS A 103 -2.98 1.91 -15.96
C LYS A 103 -2.57 0.48 -16.35
N GLY A 104 -2.18 -0.33 -15.37
CA GLY A 104 -1.55 -1.62 -15.61
C GLY A 104 -0.05 -1.50 -15.92
N PHE A 105 0.57 -2.66 -16.08
CA PHE A 105 1.98 -2.83 -16.42
C PHE A 105 2.26 -2.46 -17.88
N PRO A 106 3.44 -1.89 -18.18
CA PRO A 106 3.89 -1.62 -19.55
C PRO A 106 3.89 -2.84 -20.45
N GLU A 107 3.55 -2.65 -21.73
CA GLU A 107 3.49 -3.74 -22.71
C GLU A 107 4.83 -4.46 -22.89
N ASP A 108 5.96 -3.76 -22.80
CA ASP A 108 7.28 -4.36 -22.95
C ASP A 108 7.64 -5.28 -21.77
N LEU A 109 7.22 -4.92 -20.55
CA LEU A 109 7.34 -5.76 -19.37
C LEU A 109 6.47 -7.02 -19.52
N LEU A 110 5.22 -6.85 -19.95
CA LEU A 110 4.31 -7.98 -20.15
C LEU A 110 4.77 -8.90 -21.28
N ALA A 111 5.29 -8.36 -22.39
CA ALA A 111 5.83 -9.16 -23.49
C ALA A 111 7.04 -10.00 -23.05
N LYS A 112 7.92 -9.44 -22.21
CA LYS A 112 9.02 -10.20 -21.59
C LYS A 112 8.48 -11.27 -20.66
N PHE A 113 7.51 -10.92 -19.81
CA PHE A 113 6.90 -11.85 -18.87
C PHE A 113 6.22 -13.03 -19.57
N THR A 114 5.33 -12.78 -20.54
CA THR A 114 4.63 -13.83 -21.31
C THR A 114 5.59 -14.73 -22.08
N SER A 115 6.66 -14.15 -22.63
CA SER A 115 7.74 -14.89 -23.30
C SER A 115 8.45 -15.86 -22.34
N VAL A 116 8.81 -15.40 -21.14
CA VAL A 116 9.54 -16.21 -20.15
C VAL A 116 8.68 -17.32 -19.56
N ILE A 117 7.39 -17.05 -19.30
CA ILE A 117 6.47 -18.06 -18.75
C ILE A 117 5.89 -18.99 -19.82
N GLY A 118 6.08 -18.66 -21.11
CA GLY A 118 5.56 -19.44 -22.24
C GLY A 118 4.02 -19.46 -22.33
N ARG A 119 3.34 -18.44 -21.78
CA ARG A 119 1.87 -18.34 -21.71
C ARG A 119 1.42 -16.91 -21.92
N GLU A 120 0.29 -16.73 -22.59
CA GLU A 120 -0.42 -15.45 -22.61
C GLU A 120 -1.08 -15.17 -21.25
N ILE A 121 -1.38 -13.90 -20.98
CA ILE A 121 -2.05 -13.43 -19.75
C ILE A 121 -3.40 -12.77 -20.07
N ILE A 122 -4.23 -12.59 -19.05
CA ILE A 122 -5.44 -11.75 -19.10
C ILE A 122 -5.43 -10.75 -17.92
N GLY A 123 -6.20 -9.67 -18.04
CA GLY A 123 -6.26 -8.58 -17.04
C GLY A 123 -5.38 -7.39 -17.40
N ASN A 124 -4.31 -7.18 -16.63
CA ASN A 124 -3.45 -6.00 -16.64
C ASN A 124 -4.15 -4.70 -16.22
N GLU A 125 -4.83 -4.74 -15.08
CA GLU A 125 -5.55 -3.58 -14.54
C GLU A 125 -5.37 -3.47 -13.01
N VAL A 126 -5.73 -2.31 -12.47
CA VAL A 126 -5.84 -2.11 -11.02
C VAL A 126 -7.17 -2.66 -10.57
N ALA A 127 -7.15 -3.66 -9.68
CA ALA A 127 -8.37 -4.28 -9.17
C ALA A 127 -8.13 -4.93 -7.80
N SER A 128 -9.20 -5.14 -7.04
CA SER A 128 -9.12 -6.03 -5.87
C SER A 128 -9.02 -7.50 -6.31
N GLY A 129 -8.39 -8.34 -5.49
CA GLY A 129 -8.27 -9.77 -5.78
C GLY A 129 -9.64 -10.46 -5.96
N THR A 130 -10.62 -10.08 -5.14
CA THR A 130 -11.99 -10.63 -5.26
C THR A 130 -12.64 -10.21 -6.58
N GLU A 131 -12.55 -8.93 -6.95
CA GLU A 131 -13.17 -8.40 -8.16
C GLU A 131 -12.57 -9.04 -9.43
N ILE A 132 -11.25 -9.10 -9.54
CA ILE A 132 -10.58 -9.59 -10.74
C ILE A 132 -10.82 -11.09 -10.95
N ILE A 133 -10.85 -11.87 -9.87
CA ILE A 133 -11.16 -13.31 -9.93
C ILE A 133 -12.61 -13.52 -10.34
N MET A 134 -13.55 -12.72 -9.82
CA MET A 134 -14.97 -12.80 -10.23
C MET A 134 -15.16 -12.48 -11.71
N ARG A 135 -14.41 -11.52 -12.25
CA ARG A 135 -14.52 -11.08 -13.65
C ARG A 135 -13.85 -12.04 -14.63
N LEU A 136 -12.65 -12.52 -14.29
CA LEU A 136 -11.74 -13.21 -15.24
C LEU A 136 -11.49 -14.68 -14.90
N GLY A 137 -11.98 -15.17 -13.75
CA GLY A 137 -11.74 -16.54 -13.29
C GLY A 137 -12.23 -17.61 -14.28
N ASP A 138 -13.44 -17.46 -14.82
CA ASP A 138 -13.97 -18.40 -15.81
C ASP A 138 -13.17 -18.41 -17.12
N GLU A 139 -12.67 -17.25 -17.55
CA GLU A 139 -11.82 -17.15 -18.74
C GLU A 139 -10.45 -17.79 -18.49
N HIS A 140 -9.86 -17.55 -17.32
CA HIS A 140 -8.65 -18.23 -16.87
C HIS A 140 -8.82 -19.75 -16.91
N VAL A 141 -9.92 -20.28 -16.34
CA VAL A 141 -10.16 -21.73 -16.32
C VAL A 141 -10.33 -22.31 -17.73
N LYS A 142 -10.99 -21.57 -18.64
CA LYS A 142 -11.19 -22.00 -20.04
C LYS A 142 -9.91 -21.96 -20.87
N THR A 143 -9.04 -20.99 -20.63
CA THR A 143 -7.90 -20.68 -21.51
C THR A 143 -6.54 -21.09 -20.95
N GLY A 144 -6.43 -21.30 -19.64
CA GLY A 144 -5.17 -21.54 -18.94
C GLY A 144 -4.25 -20.31 -18.84
N LYS A 145 -4.74 -19.12 -19.20
CA LYS A 145 -3.99 -17.85 -19.13
C LYS A 145 -4.02 -17.29 -17.70
N PRO A 146 -2.89 -17.14 -16.99
CA PRO A 146 -2.92 -16.54 -15.65
C PRO A 146 -3.43 -15.09 -15.69
N ILE A 147 -4.12 -14.70 -14.62
CA ILE A 147 -4.64 -13.34 -14.45
C ILE A 147 -3.54 -12.50 -13.83
N VAL A 148 -3.12 -11.44 -14.52
CA VAL A 148 -2.16 -10.45 -13.99
C VAL A 148 -2.90 -9.19 -13.61
N TYR A 149 -2.64 -8.65 -12.42
CA TYR A 149 -3.26 -7.42 -11.94
C TYR A 149 -2.37 -6.72 -10.90
N THR A 150 -2.73 -5.50 -10.53
CA THR A 150 -2.01 -4.69 -9.54
C THR A 150 -2.98 -4.00 -8.57
N SER A 151 -2.45 -3.26 -7.61
CA SER A 151 -3.22 -2.48 -6.64
C SER A 151 -2.79 -1.00 -6.67
N ALA A 152 -3.17 -0.24 -5.65
CA ALA A 152 -2.63 1.11 -5.46
C ALA A 152 -1.13 1.10 -5.08
N ASP A 153 -0.65 -0.01 -4.49
CA ASP A 153 0.74 -0.20 -4.10
C ASP A 153 1.59 -0.81 -5.22
N SER A 154 2.91 -0.76 -5.07
CA SER A 154 3.89 -1.36 -5.99
C SER A 154 3.92 -2.89 -5.89
N VAL A 155 2.91 -3.54 -6.45
CA VAL A 155 2.76 -5.01 -6.43
C VAL A 155 2.43 -5.57 -7.81
N PHE A 156 3.02 -6.73 -8.12
CA PHE A 156 2.68 -7.54 -9.29
C PHE A 156 2.00 -8.82 -8.82
N GLN A 157 0.70 -8.93 -9.09
CA GLN A 157 -0.12 -10.02 -8.58
C GLN A 157 -0.49 -10.96 -9.73
N ILE A 158 -0.45 -12.26 -9.44
CA ILE A 158 -0.81 -13.32 -10.38
C ILE A 158 -1.86 -14.19 -9.70
N ALA A 159 -3.02 -14.34 -10.32
CA ALA A 159 -4.05 -15.26 -9.88
C ALA A 159 -4.23 -16.40 -10.89
N ALA A 160 -4.40 -17.61 -10.38
CA ALA A 160 -4.70 -18.80 -11.16
C ALA A 160 -5.48 -19.81 -10.30
N HIS A 161 -6.34 -20.59 -10.94
CA HIS A 161 -7.04 -21.71 -10.32
C HIS A 161 -6.09 -22.92 -10.24
N GLU A 162 -6.00 -23.55 -9.07
CA GLU A 162 -4.98 -24.57 -8.79
C GLU A 162 -5.10 -25.83 -9.66
N ASP A 163 -6.33 -26.17 -10.08
CA ASP A 163 -6.57 -27.28 -11.02
C ASP A 163 -6.11 -26.99 -12.46
N VAL A 164 -5.79 -25.72 -12.79
CA VAL A 164 -5.40 -25.27 -14.13
C VAL A 164 -3.91 -24.93 -14.18
N ILE A 165 -3.44 -24.20 -13.17
CA ILE A 165 -2.03 -23.94 -12.92
C ILE A 165 -1.77 -24.33 -11.47
N THR A 166 -1.03 -25.42 -11.28
CA THR A 166 -0.71 -25.93 -9.94
C THR A 166 0.03 -24.87 -9.11
N VAL A 167 -0.06 -24.97 -7.79
CA VAL A 167 0.65 -24.07 -6.87
C VAL A 167 2.16 -24.03 -7.15
N ASP A 168 2.78 -25.18 -7.40
CA ASP A 168 4.21 -25.27 -7.74
C ASP A 168 4.55 -24.54 -9.05
N GLU A 169 3.68 -24.61 -10.05
CA GLU A 169 3.83 -23.88 -11.30
C GLU A 169 3.62 -22.38 -11.09
N LEU A 170 2.59 -21.99 -10.31
CA LEU A 170 2.33 -20.60 -9.97
C LEU A 170 3.53 -19.97 -9.24
N TYR A 171 4.18 -20.69 -8.32
CA TYR A 171 5.40 -20.21 -7.67
C TYR A 171 6.57 -20.03 -8.65
N LYS A 172 6.72 -20.92 -9.64
CA LYS A 172 7.75 -20.74 -10.69
C LYS A 172 7.46 -19.49 -11.52
N ILE A 173 6.20 -19.27 -11.89
CA ILE A 173 5.76 -18.07 -12.62
C ILE A 173 6.05 -16.82 -11.77
N SER A 174 5.72 -16.83 -10.48
CA SER A 174 6.02 -15.72 -9.56
C SER A 174 7.52 -15.45 -9.43
N ALA A 175 8.35 -16.49 -9.36
CA ALA A 175 9.80 -16.34 -9.32
C ALA A 175 10.36 -15.74 -10.61
N MET A 176 9.83 -16.14 -11.78
CA MET A 176 10.18 -15.54 -13.07
C MET A 176 9.75 -14.07 -13.14
N ALA A 177 8.55 -13.73 -12.66
CA ALA A 177 8.11 -12.33 -12.54
C ALA A 177 9.06 -11.52 -11.67
N ARG A 178 9.43 -12.04 -10.48
CA ARG A 178 10.35 -11.36 -9.54
C ARG A 178 11.74 -11.12 -10.15
N ALA A 179 12.24 -12.03 -10.99
CA ALA A 179 13.51 -11.86 -11.68
C ALA A 179 13.47 -10.74 -12.74
N LEU A 180 12.29 -10.44 -13.31
CA LEU A 180 12.08 -9.34 -14.24
C LEU A 180 11.78 -8.00 -13.53
N LEU A 181 11.14 -8.05 -12.37
CA LEU A 181 10.72 -6.89 -11.57
C LEU A 181 11.81 -6.48 -10.58
N THR A 182 12.88 -5.89 -11.10
CA THR A 182 14.03 -5.50 -10.27
C THR A 182 13.89 -4.15 -9.58
N GLY A 183 12.92 -3.33 -9.99
CA GLY A 183 12.78 -1.95 -9.50
C GLY A 183 13.81 -1.06 -10.17
#